data_AF-A0A958VYI8-F1
#
_entry.id   AF-A0A958VYI8-F1
#
_cell.length_a   1.000
_cell.length_b   1.000
_cell.length_c   1.000
_cell.angle_alpha   90.00
_cell.angle_beta   90.00
_cell.angle_gamma   90.00
#
_symmetry.space_group_name_H-M   'P 1'
#
loop_
_entity.id
_entity.type
_entity.pdbx_description
1 polymer ?
#
loop_
_entity_poly.entity_id
_entity_poly.type
_entity_poly.pdbx_seq_one_letter_code
_entity_poly.pdbx_strand_id
1 'polypeptide(L)'
;MLFIQNLIPIQMTFEGRNFDILAGITGPIIAYLAYSKNVIGKTGVAIWNIACLCLLINIVATAILSIPGPLRYFMNEPANTIVAEFPIIWLPAFLVPLAYSLHFLSLRQLINQKN
;
A
#
# COMPACT_ATOMS: atom_id res chain seq x y z
N MET A 1 7.04 -15.59 3.43
CA MET A 1 7.09 -16.83 2.62
C MET A 1 7.81 -16.62 1.28
N LEU A 2 7.43 -15.62 0.46
CA LEU A 2 8.08 -15.34 -0.84
C LEU A 2 9.59 -15.03 -0.75
N PHE A 3 10.03 -14.27 0.26
CA PHE A 3 11.46 -14.01 0.49
C PHE A 3 12.25 -15.27 0.84
N ILE A 4 11.68 -16.14 1.69
CA ILE A 4 12.29 -17.42 2.08
C ILE A 4 12.47 -18.34 0.87
N GLN A 5 11.60 -18.18 -0.14
CA GLN A 5 11.70 -18.88 -1.43
C GLN A 5 12.62 -18.18 -2.44
N ASN A 6 13.33 -17.11 -2.04
CA ASN A 6 14.16 -16.26 -2.90
C ASN A 6 13.41 -15.70 -4.13
N LEU A 7 12.13 -15.35 -3.96
CA LEU A 7 11.29 -14.82 -5.05
C LEU A 7 11.14 -13.30 -5.03
N ILE A 8 11.40 -12.65 -3.90
CA ILE A 8 11.36 -11.18 -3.75
C ILE A 8 12.54 -10.73 -2.90
N PRO A 9 13.08 -9.51 -3.12
CA PRO A 9 14.13 -8.99 -2.28
C PRO A 9 13.61 -8.55 -0.90
N ILE A 10 14.51 -8.48 0.10
CA ILE A 10 14.14 -8.17 1.49
C ILE A 10 13.38 -6.85 1.66
N GLN A 11 13.72 -5.79 0.91
CA GLN A 11 13.04 -4.50 0.98
C GLN A 11 11.56 -4.55 0.58
N MET A 12 11.15 -5.56 -0.19
CA MET A 12 9.75 -5.79 -0.58
C MET A 12 8.93 -6.51 0.51
N THR A 13 9.58 -6.95 1.60
CA THR A 13 8.94 -7.68 2.70
C THR A 13 8.52 -6.75 3.84
N PHE A 14 7.77 -7.31 4.79
CA PHE A 14 7.40 -6.64 6.03
C PHE A 14 8.62 -6.30 6.92
N GLU A 15 9.65 -7.15 6.92
CA GLU A 15 10.90 -6.88 7.64
C GLU A 15 11.72 -5.76 6.99
N GLY A 16 11.46 -5.49 5.72
CA GLY A 16 12.06 -4.41 4.96
C GLY A 16 11.25 -3.12 5.03
N ARG A 17 10.58 -2.78 3.93
CA ARG A 17 9.92 -1.48 3.75
C ARG A 17 8.42 -1.60 3.48
N ASN A 18 7.86 -2.81 3.47
CA ASN A 18 6.45 -3.04 3.13
C ASN A 18 5.57 -3.12 4.39
N PHE A 19 5.05 -1.98 4.85
CA PHE A 19 4.20 -1.92 6.04
C PHE A 19 2.71 -1.88 5.71
N ASP A 20 2.29 -2.19 4.48
CA ASP A 20 0.89 -2.11 4.05
C ASP A 20 -0.05 -3.06 4.82
N ILE A 21 0.50 -4.07 5.50
CA ILE A 21 -0.26 -4.90 6.45
C ILE A 21 -0.93 -4.05 7.54
N LEU A 22 -0.31 -2.94 7.94
CA LEU A 22 -0.89 -2.00 8.91
C LEU A 22 -2.14 -1.34 8.35
N ALA A 23 -2.11 -0.92 7.08
CA ALA A 23 -3.30 -0.36 6.41
C ALA A 23 -4.41 -1.42 6.33
N GLY A 24 -4.07 -2.65 5.94
CA GLY A 24 -5.03 -3.76 5.85
C GLY A 24 -5.70 -4.11 7.17
N ILE A 25 -4.95 -4.16 8.28
CA ILE A 25 -5.49 -4.46 9.62
C ILE A 25 -6.26 -3.27 10.19
N THR A 26 -5.76 -2.05 10.02
CA THR A 26 -6.37 -0.86 10.62
C THR A 26 -7.61 -0.38 9.87
N GLY A 27 -7.80 -0.74 8.59
CA GLY A 27 -8.97 -0.34 7.80
C GLY A 27 -10.32 -0.66 8.45
N PRO A 28 -10.62 -1.92 8.79
CA PRO A 28 -11.86 -2.28 9.50
C PRO A 28 -12.01 -1.58 10.86
N ILE A 29 -10.90 -1.39 11.59
CA ILE A 29 -10.89 -0.71 12.88
C ILE A 29 -11.28 0.76 12.71
N ILE A 30 -10.66 1.45 11.76
CA ILE A 30 -10.96 2.85 11.45
C ILE A 30 -12.39 3.01 10.95
N ALA A 31 -12.87 2.10 10.10
CA ALA A 31 -14.26 2.11 9.67
C ALA A 31 -15.23 1.96 10.86
N TYR A 32 -14.96 1.05 11.79
CA TYR A 32 -15.77 0.88 13.00
C TYR A 32 -15.74 2.11 13.90
N LEU A 33 -14.55 2.66 14.16
CA LEU A 33 -14.38 3.83 15.01
C LEU A 33 -15.00 5.09 14.41
N ALA A 34 -14.92 5.26 13.09
CA ALA A 34 -15.49 6.40 12.38
C ALA A 34 -17.02 6.33 12.30
N TYR A 35 -17.57 5.19 11.85
CA TYR A 35 -18.97 5.12 11.45
C TYR A 35 -19.88 4.39 12.43
N SER A 36 -19.35 3.47 13.24
CA SER A 36 -20.14 2.79 14.29
C SER A 36 -20.04 3.48 15.64
N LYS A 37 -18.85 4.00 16.00
CA LYS A 37 -18.61 4.66 17.29
C LYS A 37 -18.54 6.18 17.23
N ASN A 38 -18.35 6.77 16.05
CA ASN A 38 -18.23 8.22 15.84
C ASN A 38 -17.15 8.90 16.72
N VAL A 39 -16.02 8.22 16.99
CA VAL A 39 -14.99 8.73 17.92
C VAL A 39 -13.81 9.45 17.25
N ILE A 40 -13.50 9.15 15.98
CA ILE A 40 -12.31 9.71 15.28
C ILE A 40 -12.61 10.88 14.33
N GLY A 41 -13.89 11.16 14.05
CA GLY A 41 -14.34 12.27 13.20
C GLY A 41 -13.75 12.29 11.78
N LYS A 42 -14.06 13.34 11.00
CA LYS A 42 -13.57 13.48 9.62
C LYS A 42 -12.04 13.62 9.55
N THR A 43 -11.46 14.39 10.47
CA THR A 43 -10.01 14.63 10.53
C THR A 43 -9.21 13.35 10.79
N GLY A 44 -9.68 12.48 11.70
CA GLY A 44 -9.00 11.21 11.98
C GLY A 44 -9.01 10.26 10.78
N VAL A 45 -10.15 10.17 10.06
CA VAL A 45 -10.24 9.36 8.83
C VAL A 45 -9.36 9.94 7.72
N ALA A 46 -9.25 11.28 7.62
CA ALA A 46 -8.37 11.91 6.64
C ALA A 46 -6.88 11.63 6.93
N ILE A 47 -6.45 11.77 8.20
CA ILE A 47 -5.09 11.43 8.62
C ILE A 47 -4.77 9.97 8.31
N TRP A 48 -5.69 9.05 8.60
CA TRP A 48 -5.50 7.63 8.30
C TRP A 48 -5.34 7.36 6.80
N ASN A 49 -6.17 7.98 5.94
CA ASN A 49 -6.03 7.85 4.49
C ASN A 49 -4.69 8.40 3.98
N ILE A 50 -4.24 9.56 4.48
CA ILE A 50 -2.95 10.14 4.11
C ILE A 50 -1.81 9.24 4.55
N ALA A 51 -1.85 8.69 5.76
CA ALA A 51 -0.85 7.74 6.25
C ALA A 51 -0.79 6.49 5.36
N CYS A 52 -1.93 5.92 4.98
CA CYS A 52 -1.98 4.75 4.08
C CYS A 52 -1.47 5.08 2.68
N LEU A 53 -1.74 6.27 2.14
CA LEU A 53 -1.18 6.72 0.88
C LEU A 53 0.35 6.82 0.94
N CYS A 54 0.92 7.33 2.04
CA CYS A 54 2.37 7.36 2.23
C CYS A 54 2.99 5.95 2.25
N LEU A 55 2.34 4.99 2.90
CA LEU A 55 2.78 3.58 2.88
C LEU A 55 2.75 3.01 1.45
N LEU A 56 1.65 3.23 0.73
CA LEU A 56 1.45 2.74 -0.63
C LEU A 56 2.47 3.35 -1.60
N ILE A 57 2.76 4.66 -1.49
CA ILE A 57 3.81 5.33 -2.27
C ILE A 57 5.18 4.71 -1.97
N ASN A 58 5.49 4.48 -0.69
CA ASN A 58 6.76 3.90 -0.29
C ASN A 58 6.97 2.50 -0.86
N ILE A 59 5.95 1.62 -0.83
CA ILE A 59 6.11 0.27 -1.39
C ILE A 59 6.13 0.28 -2.92
N VAL A 60 5.34 1.14 -3.58
CA VAL A 60 5.37 1.26 -5.05
C VAL A 60 6.71 1.78 -5.54
N ALA A 61 7.25 2.82 -4.90
CA ALA A 61 8.59 3.33 -5.21
C ALA A 61 9.66 2.25 -4.97
N THR A 62 9.58 1.54 -3.83
CA THR A 62 10.51 0.43 -3.53
C THR A 62 10.43 -0.69 -4.56
N ALA A 63 9.23 -1.04 -5.03
CA ALA A 63 9.01 -2.05 -6.05
C ALA A 63 9.63 -1.64 -7.39
N ILE A 64 9.38 -0.41 -7.85
CA ILE A 64 9.95 0.14 -9.09
C ILE A 64 11.47 0.14 -9.01
N LEU A 65 12.03 0.60 -7.90
CA LEU A 65 13.48 0.65 -7.66
C LEU A 65 14.14 -0.73 -7.46
N SER A 66 13.35 -1.81 -7.35
CA SER A 66 13.83 -3.17 -7.18
C SER A 66 13.66 -4.04 -8.44
N ILE A 67 12.94 -3.57 -9.46
CA ILE A 67 12.75 -4.27 -10.74
C ILE A 67 14.06 -4.18 -11.56
N PRO A 68 14.46 -5.24 -12.30
CA PRO A 68 15.53 -5.15 -13.28
C PRO A 68 15.27 -4.06 -14.33
N GLY A 69 16.17 -3.09 -14.45
CA GLY A 69 16.02 -2.00 -15.40
C GLY A 69 16.88 -0.79 -15.04
N PRO A 70 16.80 0.28 -15.86
CA PRO A 70 17.63 1.47 -15.69
C PRO A 70 17.33 2.26 -14.41
N LEU A 71 16.14 2.10 -13.84
CA LEU A 71 15.74 2.73 -12.58
C LEU A 71 16.08 1.86 -11.35
N ARG A 72 16.66 0.67 -11.53
CA ARG A 72 17.01 -0.21 -10.41
C ARG A 72 18.03 0.48 -9.52
N TYR A 73 17.68 0.66 -8.26
CA TYR A 73 18.54 1.20 -7.22
C TYR A 73 18.94 0.10 -6.23
N PHE A 74 18.01 -0.78 -5.88
CA PHE A 74 18.28 -1.90 -4.98
C PHE A 74 18.93 -3.06 -5.76
N MET A 75 20.26 -3.14 -5.63
CA MET A 75 21.10 -4.12 -6.33
C MET A 75 21.27 -5.45 -5.58
N ASN A 76 20.67 -5.59 -4.40
CA ASN A 76 20.62 -6.88 -3.71
C ASN A 76 19.74 -7.86 -4.50
N GLU A 77 20.10 -9.14 -4.41
CA GLU A 77 19.35 -10.23 -5.02
C GLU A 77 18.40 -10.88 -4.00
N PRO A 78 17.29 -11.49 -4.46
CA PRO A 78 16.83 -11.54 -5.86
C PRO A 78 16.23 -10.20 -6.32
N ALA A 79 16.38 -9.86 -7.60
CA ALA A 79 15.65 -8.75 -8.20
C ALA A 79 14.12 -8.98 -8.16
N ASN A 80 13.34 -7.90 -8.24
CA ASN A 80 11.88 -7.96 -8.17
C ASN A 80 11.24 -8.28 -9.54
N THR A 81 11.49 -9.47 -10.08
CA THR A 81 10.92 -9.92 -11.37
C THR A 81 9.50 -10.45 -11.26
N ILE A 82 9.17 -11.06 -10.11
CA ILE A 82 7.89 -11.76 -9.92
C ILE A 82 6.66 -10.86 -10.11
N VAL A 83 6.79 -9.53 -9.97
CA VAL A 83 5.66 -8.60 -10.17
C VAL A 83 5.14 -8.60 -11.60
N ALA A 84 5.91 -9.11 -12.56
CA ALA A 84 5.51 -9.25 -13.95
C ALA A 84 4.96 -10.65 -14.28
N GLU A 85 4.94 -11.56 -13.31
CA GLU A 85 4.51 -12.94 -13.50
C GLU A 85 3.06 -13.15 -13.04
N PHE A 86 2.36 -14.09 -13.67
CA PHE A 86 1.02 -14.47 -13.22
C PHE A 86 1.09 -15.28 -11.91
N PRO A 87 0.23 -15.02 -10.90
CA PRO A 87 -0.86 -14.04 -10.87
C PRO A 87 -0.47 -12.67 -10.28
N ILE A 88 0.79 -12.48 -9.90
CA ILE A 88 1.28 -11.31 -9.16
C ILE A 88 1.19 -10.03 -9.99
N ILE A 89 1.18 -10.12 -11.32
CA ILE A 89 0.97 -8.98 -12.22
C ILE A 89 -0.34 -8.22 -11.97
N TRP A 90 -1.35 -8.85 -11.36
CA TRP A 90 -2.57 -8.16 -10.93
C TRP A 90 -2.33 -7.11 -9.85
N LEU A 91 -1.25 -7.21 -9.08
CA LEU A 91 -0.88 -6.21 -8.07
C LEU A 91 -0.63 -4.85 -8.73
N PRO A 92 0.42 -4.66 -9.56
CA PRO A 92 0.66 -3.36 -10.19
C PRO A 92 -0.40 -3.01 -11.25
N ALA A 93 -0.98 -4.00 -11.94
CA ALA A 93 -1.91 -3.74 -13.04
C ALA A 93 -3.30 -3.30 -12.57
N PHE A 94 -3.75 -3.73 -11.39
CA PHE A 94 -5.13 -3.49 -10.94
C PHE A 94 -5.25 -3.14 -9.46
N LEU A 95 -4.71 -3.97 -8.56
CA LEU A 95 -4.96 -3.82 -7.12
C LEU A 95 -4.33 -2.55 -6.54
N VAL A 96 -3.12 -2.18 -6.97
CA VAL A 96 -2.45 -0.95 -6.54
C VAL A 96 -3.20 0.30 -7.04
N PRO A 97 -3.55 0.44 -8.34
CA PRO A 97 -4.41 1.54 -8.79
C PRO A 97 -5.77 1.60 -8.06
N LEU A 98 -6.38 0.45 -7.78
CA LEU A 98 -7.63 0.37 -7.04
C LEU A 98 -7.46 0.89 -5.60
N ALA A 99 -6.40 0.48 -4.90
CA ALA A 99 -6.10 0.94 -3.55
C ALA A 99 -5.91 2.47 -3.49
N TYR A 100 -5.14 3.05 -4.42
CA TYR A 100 -5.03 4.50 -4.57
C TYR A 100 -6.41 5.16 -4.76
N SER A 101 -7.20 4.62 -5.68
CA SER A 101 -8.53 5.13 -6.00
C SER A 101 -9.44 5.11 -4.77
N LEU A 102 -9.43 4.05 -3.98
CA LEU A 102 -10.24 3.94 -2.76
C LEU A 102 -9.86 5.00 -1.72
N HIS A 103 -8.56 5.26 -1.51
CA HIS A 103 -8.11 6.32 -0.61
C HIS A 103 -8.52 7.71 -1.11
N PHE A 104 -8.35 8.00 -2.40
CA PHE A 104 -8.75 9.28 -2.98
C PHE A 104 -10.27 9.49 -2.95
N LEU A 105 -11.05 8.45 -3.23
CA LEU A 105 -12.51 8.51 -3.13
C LEU A 105 -12.97 8.71 -1.68
N SER A 106 -12.35 8.03 -0.71
CA SER A 106 -12.62 8.25 0.71
C SER A 106 -12.33 9.70 1.11
N LEU A 107 -11.18 10.25 0.72
CA LEU A 107 -10.83 11.65 1.00
C LEU A 107 -11.81 12.62 0.34
N ARG A 108 -12.16 12.38 -0.92
CA ARG A 108 -13.15 13.19 -1.65
C ARG A 108 -14.52 13.16 -0.96
N GLN A 109 -14.93 11.99 -0.47
CA GLN A 109 -16.19 11.85 0.29
C GLN A 109 -16.16 12.71 1.56
N LEU A 110 -15.05 12.68 2.31
CA LEU A 110 -14.90 13.50 3.53
C LEU A 110 -14.98 15.00 3.24
N ILE A 111 -14.36 15.47 2.15
CA ILE A 111 -14.39 16.89 1.74
C ILE A 111 -15.83 17.32 1.37
N ASN A 112 -16.59 16.44 0.73
CA ASN A 112 -17.95 16.75 0.28
C ASN A 112 -19.03 16.56 1.36
N GLN A 113 -18.72 15.90 2.47
CA GLN A 113 -19.65 15.81 3.59
C GLN A 113 -19.82 17.19 4.24
N LYS A 114 -21.02 17.78 4.09
CA LYS A 114 -21.43 18.91 4.93
C LYS A 114 -21.46 18.46 6.40
N ASN A 115 -21.06 19.34 7.31
CA ASN A 115 -21.21 19.11 8.76
C ASN A 115 -22.69 19.19 9.15
#